data_AF-A0A3N6A464-F1
#
_entry.id   AF-A0A3N6A464-F1
#
_cell.length_a   1.000
_cell.length_b   1.000
_cell.length_c   1.000
_cell.angle_alpha   90.00
_cell.angle_beta   90.00
_cell.angle_gamma   90.00
#
_symmetry.space_group_name_H-M   'P 1'
#
loop_
_entity.id
_entity.type
_entity.pdbx_description
1 polymer ?
#
loop_
_entity_poly.entity_id
_entity_poly.type
_entity_poly.pdbx_seq_one_letter_code
_entity_poly.pdbx_strand_id
1 'polypeptide(L)'
;MGTAAIGVALLAGASLAVHTTASRRHAMMQTAADAAGAALRAARAEDAMRWAPGELAAAERASREALTRQRVEQVRAWPIPDAAPVVDAWSAAERAARSATVSARSRHAAGADSATDQIDKARQAVAASETVAATIYLGPERRLLARARTVLDEARAYQRAGELETAAARARDAASLAEQASRRAAALAARFADAETLARWQRWKSETIAWSRREGRAAIVVVKDAHRMTVFESGAPVKSYTVELGFNWIADKLQAGDGSTPEGRYRVVARLASRFHKALRIDYPNAEDRAEFSRARRRDDLPASARIGGLIEIHGGGGRQYDWTDGCVALTNPEIEDLFGRVSVGTPVTIVGSDTYGPIAEFADRYRRDAACRRP
;
A
#
# COMPACT_ATOMS: atom_id res chain seq x y z
N MET A 1 -36.76 1.68 94.96
CA MET A 1 -35.50 1.93 94.22
C MET A 1 -35.20 0.91 93.10
N GLY A 2 -35.87 -0.26 93.01
CA GLY A 2 -35.58 -1.28 91.98
C GLY A 2 -36.15 -1.03 90.57
N THR A 3 -37.23 -0.25 90.42
CA THR A 3 -37.89 -0.04 89.10
C THR A 3 -37.18 0.98 88.21
N ALA A 4 -36.55 2.00 88.80
CA ALA A 4 -35.77 2.99 88.05
C ALA A 4 -34.47 2.39 87.48
N ALA A 5 -33.81 1.48 88.21
CA ALA A 5 -32.59 0.81 87.75
C ALA A 5 -32.86 -0.15 86.57
N ILE A 6 -33.99 -0.85 86.57
CA ILE A 6 -34.42 -1.72 85.46
C ILE A 6 -34.77 -0.89 84.22
N GLY A 7 -35.44 0.25 84.39
CA GLY A 7 -35.76 1.17 83.29
C GLY A 7 -34.52 1.76 82.62
N VAL A 8 -33.51 2.16 83.40
CA VAL A 8 -32.24 2.67 82.87
C VAL A 8 -31.44 1.57 82.15
N ALA A 9 -31.43 0.35 82.67
CA ALA A 9 -30.76 -0.78 82.01
C ALA A 9 -31.44 -1.18 80.68
N LEU A 10 -32.77 -1.14 80.61
CA LEU A 10 -33.53 -1.39 79.38
C LEU A 10 -33.31 -0.27 78.32
N LEU A 11 -33.27 0.99 78.75
CA LEU A 11 -32.96 2.13 77.87
C LEU A 11 -31.51 2.08 77.36
N ALA A 12 -30.55 1.71 78.21
CA ALA A 12 -29.15 1.52 77.82
C ALA A 12 -29.00 0.34 76.84
N GLY A 13 -29.68 -0.77 77.08
CA GLY A 13 -29.72 -1.92 76.17
C GLY A 13 -30.36 -1.60 74.82
N ALA A 14 -31.47 -0.86 74.79
CA ALA A 14 -32.11 -0.39 73.57
C ALA A 14 -31.23 0.61 72.80
N SER A 15 -30.59 1.55 73.48
CA SER A 15 -29.64 2.49 72.88
C SER A 15 -28.43 1.77 72.26
N LEU A 16 -27.89 0.75 72.94
CA LEU A 16 -26.80 -0.07 72.42
C LEU A 16 -27.24 -0.91 71.21
N ALA A 17 -28.45 -1.47 71.22
CA ALA A 17 -29.01 -2.20 70.08
C ALA A 17 -29.25 -1.30 68.85
N VAL A 18 -29.76 -0.09 69.06
CA VAL A 18 -29.93 0.93 68.01
C VAL A 18 -28.58 1.34 67.44
N HIS A 19 -27.60 1.66 68.29
CA HIS A 19 -26.26 2.07 67.87
C HIS A 19 -25.54 0.96 67.10
N THR A 20 -25.54 -0.27 67.60
CA THR A 20 -24.92 -1.42 66.93
C THR A 20 -25.56 -1.72 65.57
N THR A 21 -26.90 -1.65 65.48
CA THR A 21 -27.63 -1.84 64.22
C THR A 21 -27.32 -0.72 63.23
N ALA A 22 -27.33 0.54 63.68
CA ALA A 22 -27.00 1.68 62.85
C ALA A 22 -25.56 1.58 62.33
N SER A 23 -24.59 1.24 63.19
CA SER A 23 -23.18 1.07 62.81
C SER A 23 -22.98 -0.03 61.77
N ARG A 24 -23.67 -1.17 61.90
CA ARG A 24 -23.65 -2.24 60.87
C ARG A 24 -24.20 -1.75 59.53
N ARG A 25 -25.33 -1.05 59.54
CA ARG A 25 -25.95 -0.52 58.31
C ARG A 25 -25.07 0.54 57.63
N HIS A 26 -24.41 1.40 58.40
CA HIS A 26 -23.41 2.32 57.88
C HIS A 26 -22.23 1.58 57.24
N ALA A 27 -21.70 0.55 57.90
CA ALA A 27 -20.61 -0.26 57.36
C ALA A 27 -21.00 -0.91 56.02
N MET A 28 -22.22 -1.45 55.89
CA MET A 28 -22.71 -2.02 54.62
C MET A 28 -22.72 -0.99 53.48
N MET A 29 -23.24 0.22 53.73
CA MET A 29 -23.24 1.29 52.73
C MET A 29 -21.82 1.71 52.33
N GLN A 30 -20.89 1.79 53.29
CA GLN A 30 -19.49 2.10 53.02
C GLN A 30 -18.81 1.01 52.20
N THR A 31 -18.98 -0.27 52.54
CA THR A 31 -18.43 -1.38 51.77
C THR A 31 -18.93 -1.38 50.32
N ALA A 32 -20.22 -1.10 50.10
CA ALA A 32 -20.78 -0.99 48.75
C ALA A 32 -20.21 0.20 47.98
N ALA A 33 -20.05 1.36 48.63
CA ALA A 33 -19.43 2.54 48.04
C ALA A 33 -17.95 2.29 47.67
N ASP A 34 -17.19 1.64 48.55
CA ASP A 34 -15.78 1.28 48.32
C ASP A 34 -15.63 0.32 47.15
N ALA A 35 -16.50 -0.68 47.06
CA ALA A 35 -16.53 -1.65 45.96
C ALA A 35 -16.81 -0.96 44.61
N ALA A 36 -17.82 -0.08 44.55
CA ALA A 36 -18.12 0.71 43.36
C ALA A 36 -16.96 1.66 42.99
N GLY A 37 -16.35 2.31 43.97
CA GLY A 37 -15.20 3.17 43.78
C GLY A 37 -13.97 2.41 43.24
N ALA A 38 -13.70 1.21 43.76
CA ALA A 38 -12.65 0.34 43.26
C ALA A 38 -12.93 -0.11 41.82
N ALA A 39 -14.17 -0.49 41.49
CA ALA A 39 -14.56 -0.86 40.14
C ALA A 39 -14.40 0.30 39.14
N LEU A 40 -14.75 1.53 39.54
CA LEU A 40 -14.60 2.71 38.68
C LEU A 40 -13.12 3.05 38.43
N ARG A 41 -12.26 2.91 39.45
CA ARG A 41 -10.80 3.05 39.27
C ARG A 41 -10.24 1.98 38.34
N ALA A 42 -10.71 0.73 38.46
CA ALA A 42 -10.32 -0.35 37.56
C ALA A 42 -10.73 -0.06 36.11
N ALA A 43 -11.95 0.44 35.88
CA ALA A 43 -12.40 0.83 34.53
C ALA A 43 -11.51 1.91 33.91
N ARG A 44 -11.14 2.93 34.69
CA ARG A 44 -10.23 3.99 34.22
C ARG A 44 -8.81 3.48 33.97
N ALA A 45 -8.31 2.57 34.81
CA ALA A 45 -6.99 1.96 34.62
C ALA A 45 -6.89 1.13 33.32
N GLU A 46 -8.03 0.61 32.85
CA GLU A 46 -8.15 -0.14 31.58
C GLU A 46 -8.51 0.78 30.40
N ASP A 47 -8.27 2.09 30.53
CA ASP A 47 -8.53 3.12 29.52
C ASP A 47 -9.97 3.07 28.97
N ALA A 48 -10.95 2.79 29.84
CA ALA A 48 -12.36 2.79 29.45
C ALA A 48 -12.82 4.16 28.92
N MET A 49 -12.09 5.25 29.19
CA MET A 49 -12.38 6.55 28.58
C MET A 49 -12.23 6.49 27.06
N ARG A 50 -11.21 5.80 26.54
CA ARG A 50 -10.99 5.63 25.11
C ARG A 50 -11.86 4.52 24.54
N TRP A 51 -11.90 3.37 25.20
CA TRP A 51 -12.48 2.15 24.63
C TRP A 51 -13.94 1.90 25.01
N ALA A 52 -14.42 2.45 26.13
CA ALA A 52 -15.79 2.30 26.60
C ALA A 52 -16.40 3.59 27.19
N PRO A 53 -16.35 4.72 26.46
CA PRO A 53 -16.75 6.02 27.00
C PRO A 53 -18.22 6.05 27.45
N GLY A 54 -19.11 5.39 26.71
CA GLY A 54 -20.53 5.32 27.04
C GLY A 54 -20.80 4.55 28.34
N GLU A 55 -20.16 3.40 28.50
CA GLU A 55 -20.26 2.56 29.70
C GLU A 55 -19.62 3.22 30.92
N LEU A 56 -18.46 3.86 30.75
CA LEU A 56 -17.81 4.62 31.81
C LEU A 56 -18.70 5.79 32.27
N ALA A 57 -19.26 6.55 31.33
CA ALA A 57 -20.19 7.64 31.66
C ALA A 57 -21.46 7.13 32.37
N ALA A 58 -21.95 5.94 32.02
CA ALA A 58 -23.06 5.30 32.71
C ALA A 58 -22.72 4.93 34.16
N ALA A 59 -21.52 4.37 34.38
CA ALA A 59 -21.01 4.07 35.71
C ALA A 59 -20.88 5.33 36.58
N GLU A 60 -20.33 6.42 36.03
CA GLU A 60 -20.19 7.69 36.73
C GLU A 60 -21.53 8.36 37.07
N ARG A 61 -22.55 8.20 36.21
CA ARG A 61 -23.93 8.63 36.52
C ARG A 61 -24.50 7.82 37.67
N ALA A 62 -24.39 6.48 37.63
CA ALA A 62 -24.89 5.61 38.69
C ALA A 62 -24.20 5.87 40.04
N SER A 63 -22.88 6.13 40.05
CA SER A 63 -22.17 6.52 41.28
C SER A 63 -22.66 7.85 41.87
N ARG A 64 -22.96 8.85 41.02
CA ARG A 64 -23.52 10.14 41.48
C ARG A 64 -24.91 9.97 42.09
N GLU A 65 -25.75 9.13 41.49
CA GLU A 65 -27.08 8.81 42.00
C GLU A 65 -27.00 8.07 43.35
N ALA A 66 -26.11 7.07 43.46
CA ALA A 66 -25.88 6.34 44.70
C ALA A 66 -25.37 7.24 45.84
N LEU A 67 -24.41 8.14 45.54
CA LEU A 67 -23.92 9.14 46.49
C LEU A 67 -25.04 10.08 46.95
N THR A 68 -25.92 10.49 46.03
CA THR A 68 -27.07 11.35 46.37
C THR A 68 -28.00 10.62 47.34
N ARG A 69 -28.34 9.36 47.08
CA ARG A 69 -29.15 8.53 47.99
C ARG A 69 -28.49 8.35 49.35
N GLN A 70 -27.18 8.08 49.38
CA GLN A 70 -26.44 7.93 50.63
C GLN A 70 -26.47 9.22 51.47
N ARG A 71 -26.30 10.38 50.83
CA ARG A 71 -26.37 11.68 51.53
C ARG A 71 -27.76 11.95 52.09
N VAL A 72 -28.81 11.65 51.32
CA VAL A 72 -30.21 11.76 51.79
C VAL A 72 -30.44 10.88 53.02
N GLU A 73 -29.91 9.66 53.03
CA GLU A 73 -30.04 8.77 54.19
C GLU A 73 -29.26 9.27 55.42
N GLN A 74 -28.07 9.84 55.23
CA GLN A 74 -27.23 10.36 56.32
C GLN A 74 -27.83 11.59 57.03
N VAL A 75 -28.72 12.34 56.37
CA VAL A 75 -29.37 13.53 56.96
C VAL A 75 -30.76 13.22 57.54
N ARG A 76 -31.21 11.97 57.50
CA ARG A 76 -32.49 11.58 58.10
C ARG A 76 -32.42 11.66 59.62
N ALA A 77 -33.51 12.13 60.23
CA ALA A 77 -33.65 12.23 61.68
C ALA A 77 -33.81 10.87 62.40
N TRP A 78 -34.02 9.78 61.65
CA TRP A 78 -34.24 8.45 62.20
C TRP A 78 -32.89 7.76 62.53
N PRO A 79 -32.73 7.17 63.74
CA PRO A 79 -31.41 6.72 64.23
C PRO A 79 -30.84 5.46 63.55
N ILE A 80 -31.64 4.73 62.77
CA ILE A 80 -31.20 3.52 62.05
C ILE A 80 -31.40 3.72 60.54
N PRO A 81 -30.34 3.96 59.74
CA PRO A 81 -30.49 4.23 58.31
C PRO A 81 -31.09 3.05 57.55
N ASP A 82 -31.89 3.31 56.51
CA ASP A 82 -32.31 2.30 55.55
C ASP A 82 -31.21 2.04 54.52
N ALA A 83 -30.38 1.03 54.78
CA ALA A 83 -29.22 0.73 53.97
C ALA A 83 -29.57 0.08 52.62
N ALA A 84 -30.71 -0.60 52.49
CA ALA A 84 -31.03 -1.40 51.30
C ALA A 84 -31.03 -0.56 49.99
N PRO A 85 -31.79 0.55 49.87
CA PRO A 85 -31.81 1.34 48.63
C PRO A 85 -30.46 2.01 48.31
N VAL A 86 -29.64 2.30 49.32
CA VAL A 86 -28.30 2.86 49.16
C VAL A 86 -27.33 1.79 48.65
N VAL A 87 -27.36 0.59 49.25
CA VAL A 87 -26.56 -0.56 48.84
C VAL A 87 -26.93 -1.01 47.42
N ASP A 88 -28.21 -1.02 47.07
CA ASP A 88 -28.66 -1.36 45.72
C ASP A 88 -28.16 -0.36 44.67
N ALA A 89 -28.19 0.94 44.99
CA ALA A 89 -27.69 1.99 44.12
C ALA A 89 -26.18 1.87 43.90
N TRP A 90 -25.41 1.63 44.96
CA TRP A 90 -23.97 1.40 44.86
C TRP A 90 -23.65 0.10 44.12
N SER A 91 -24.41 -0.96 44.34
CA SER A 91 -24.26 -2.23 43.62
C SER A 91 -24.55 -2.07 42.13
N ALA A 92 -25.52 -1.22 41.75
CA ALA A 92 -25.78 -0.87 40.36
C ALA A 92 -24.60 -0.10 39.74
N ALA A 93 -24.05 0.87 40.47
CA ALA A 93 -22.87 1.62 40.04
C ALA A 93 -21.64 0.71 39.87
N GLU A 94 -21.42 -0.23 40.79
CA GLU A 94 -20.36 -1.22 40.70
C GLU A 94 -20.52 -2.11 39.45
N ARG A 95 -21.72 -2.65 39.21
CA ARG A 95 -21.99 -3.46 38.00
C ARG A 95 -21.72 -2.67 36.72
N ALA A 96 -22.17 -1.42 36.65
CA ALA A 96 -21.91 -0.55 35.51
C ALA A 96 -20.42 -0.31 35.29
N ALA A 97 -19.64 -0.06 36.36
CA ALA A 97 -18.19 0.11 36.27
C ALA A 97 -17.47 -1.18 35.81
N ARG A 98 -17.86 -2.34 36.36
CA ARG A 98 -17.33 -3.64 35.91
C ARG A 98 -17.65 -3.91 34.44
N SER A 99 -18.85 -3.56 33.99
CA SER A 99 -19.23 -3.65 32.57
C SER A 99 -18.33 -2.77 31.70
N ALA A 100 -18.04 -1.53 32.12
CA ALA A 100 -17.14 -0.65 31.40
C ALA A 100 -15.74 -1.25 31.26
N THR A 101 -15.19 -1.86 32.32
CA THR A 101 -13.91 -2.58 32.28
C THR A 101 -13.91 -3.72 31.26
N VAL A 102 -14.94 -4.57 31.27
CA VAL A 102 -15.04 -5.71 30.34
C VAL A 102 -15.13 -5.22 28.89
N SER A 103 -15.98 -4.22 28.63
CA SER A 103 -16.13 -3.63 27.30
C SER A 103 -14.83 -2.98 26.81
N ALA A 104 -14.12 -2.25 27.68
CA ALA A 104 -12.86 -1.62 27.34
C ALA A 104 -11.80 -2.65 26.93
N ARG A 105 -11.59 -3.69 27.75
CA ARG A 105 -10.66 -4.80 27.44
C ARG A 105 -11.00 -5.51 26.15
N SER A 106 -12.28 -5.84 25.95
CA SER A 106 -12.75 -6.55 24.75
C SER A 106 -12.52 -5.71 23.49
N ARG A 107 -12.86 -4.42 23.52
CA ARG A 107 -12.67 -3.53 22.36
C ARG A 107 -11.20 -3.23 22.10
N HIS A 108 -10.39 -3.05 23.14
CA HIS A 108 -8.94 -2.90 22.99
C HIS A 108 -8.32 -4.15 22.33
N ALA A 109 -8.67 -5.35 22.80
CA ALA A 109 -8.22 -6.61 22.19
C ALA A 109 -8.66 -6.74 20.73
N ALA A 110 -9.93 -6.46 20.43
CA ALA A 110 -10.43 -6.47 19.05
C ALA A 110 -9.73 -5.43 18.16
N GLY A 111 -9.40 -4.25 18.71
CA GLY A 111 -8.60 -3.23 18.04
C GLY A 111 -7.18 -3.71 17.74
N ALA A 112 -6.57 -4.48 18.66
CA ALA A 112 -5.22 -5.02 18.49
C ALA A 112 -5.18 -6.10 17.43
N ASP A 113 -6.18 -6.99 17.43
CA ASP A 113 -6.35 -8.04 16.42
C ASP A 113 -6.59 -7.41 15.04
N SER A 114 -7.46 -6.40 14.97
CA SER A 114 -7.72 -5.65 13.72
C SER A 114 -6.46 -4.97 13.20
N ALA A 115 -5.72 -4.25 14.04
CA ALA A 115 -4.47 -3.61 13.63
C ALA A 115 -3.44 -4.63 13.11
N THR A 116 -3.31 -5.78 13.77
CA THR A 116 -2.41 -6.86 13.35
C THR A 116 -2.81 -7.42 12.00
N ASP A 117 -4.08 -7.80 11.81
CA ASP A 117 -4.60 -8.30 10.53
C ASP A 117 -4.39 -7.31 9.38
N GLN A 118 -4.66 -6.01 9.61
CA GLN A 118 -4.46 -5.00 8.58
C GLN A 118 -2.97 -4.81 8.24
N ILE A 119 -2.08 -4.82 9.24
CA ILE A 119 -0.63 -4.74 9.02
C ILE A 119 -0.12 -5.94 8.23
N ASP A 120 -0.61 -7.15 8.53
CA ASP A 120 -0.22 -8.35 7.79
C ASP A 120 -0.72 -8.32 6.34
N LYS A 121 -1.95 -7.88 6.10
CA LYS A 121 -2.47 -7.65 4.73
C LYS A 121 -1.63 -6.62 3.98
N ALA A 122 -1.29 -5.50 4.63
CA ALA A 122 -0.45 -4.47 4.04
C ALA A 122 0.95 -4.98 3.73
N ARG A 123 1.56 -5.76 4.64
CA ARG A 123 2.86 -6.40 4.42
C ARG A 123 2.83 -7.34 3.23
N GLN A 124 1.81 -8.19 3.10
CA GLN A 124 1.64 -9.10 1.97
C GLN A 124 1.47 -8.32 0.66
N ALA A 125 0.66 -7.26 0.65
CA ALA A 125 0.45 -6.42 -0.54
C ALA A 125 1.72 -5.69 -0.98
N VAL A 126 2.50 -5.13 -0.04
CA VAL A 126 3.80 -4.52 -0.30
C VAL A 126 4.77 -5.54 -0.86
N ALA A 127 4.94 -6.69 -0.19
CA ALA A 127 5.86 -7.74 -0.65
C ALA A 127 5.52 -8.27 -2.06
N ALA A 128 4.23 -8.50 -2.34
CA ALA A 128 3.78 -8.89 -3.67
C ALA A 128 4.14 -7.84 -4.72
N SER A 129 3.96 -6.55 -4.42
CA SER A 129 4.28 -5.44 -5.31
C SER A 129 5.79 -5.28 -5.53
N GLU A 130 6.62 -5.62 -4.55
CA GLU A 130 8.08 -5.59 -4.67
C GLU A 130 8.62 -6.62 -5.64
N THR A 131 8.07 -7.84 -5.62
CA THR A 131 8.42 -8.88 -6.59
C THR A 131 8.16 -8.38 -8.02
N VAL A 132 7.05 -7.66 -8.23
CA VAL A 132 6.72 -7.06 -9.52
C VAL A 132 7.71 -5.97 -9.90
N ALA A 133 8.04 -5.06 -8.99
CA ALA A 133 8.99 -3.98 -9.23
C ALA A 133 10.42 -4.48 -9.49
N ALA A 134 10.77 -5.68 -9.00
CA ALA A 134 12.03 -6.34 -9.31
C ALA A 134 12.04 -6.93 -10.73
N THR A 135 10.90 -7.43 -11.22
CA THR A 135 10.75 -7.91 -12.60
C THR A 135 10.62 -6.78 -13.61
N ILE A 136 9.98 -5.67 -13.20
CA ILE A 136 9.66 -4.55 -14.09
C ILE A 136 10.26 -3.28 -13.49
N TYR A 137 11.28 -2.74 -14.14
CA TYR A 137 11.95 -1.51 -13.71
C TYR A 137 11.04 -0.29 -13.96
N LEU A 138 10.17 0.03 -12.99
CA LEU A 138 9.12 1.04 -13.13
C LEU A 138 9.47 2.37 -12.44
N GLY A 139 9.38 3.51 -13.14
CA GLY A 139 9.68 4.83 -12.58
C GLY A 139 8.65 5.32 -11.54
N PRO A 140 7.43 5.72 -11.95
CA PRO A 140 6.37 6.21 -11.04
C PRO A 140 5.92 5.18 -10.00
N GLU A 141 5.84 3.90 -10.38
CA GLU A 141 5.36 2.82 -9.51
C GLU A 141 6.36 2.53 -8.39
N ARG A 142 7.66 2.72 -8.61
CA ARG A 142 8.67 2.70 -7.53
C ARG A 142 8.38 3.75 -6.47
N ARG A 143 7.92 4.94 -6.84
CA ARG A 143 7.60 6.00 -5.87
C ARG A 143 6.38 5.63 -5.03
N LEU A 144 5.35 5.05 -5.66
CA LEU A 144 4.17 4.53 -4.94
C LEU A 144 4.57 3.42 -3.98
N LEU A 145 5.40 2.47 -4.43
CA LEU A 145 5.86 1.36 -3.60
C LEU A 145 6.75 1.84 -2.44
N ALA A 146 7.65 2.79 -2.70
CA ALA A 146 8.45 3.42 -1.65
C ALA A 146 7.56 4.11 -0.61
N ARG A 147 6.52 4.83 -1.04
CA ARG A 147 5.54 5.44 -0.14
C ARG A 147 4.76 4.39 0.65
N ALA A 148 4.34 3.30 0.01
CA ALA A 148 3.65 2.19 0.68
C ALA A 148 4.49 1.57 1.80
N ARG A 149 5.80 1.37 1.56
CA ARG A 149 6.76 0.92 2.59
C ARG A 149 6.83 1.88 3.77
N THR A 150 7.01 3.17 3.51
CA THR A 150 7.06 4.19 4.57
C THR A 150 5.78 4.19 5.41
N VAL A 151 4.61 4.13 4.77
CA VAL A 151 3.32 4.13 5.48
C VAL A 151 3.11 2.83 6.27
N LEU A 152 3.61 1.68 5.79
CA LEU A 152 3.61 0.44 6.55
C LEU A 152 4.49 0.53 7.81
N ASP A 153 5.65 1.19 7.70
CA ASP A 153 6.53 1.42 8.86
C ASP A 153 5.90 2.39 9.86
N GLU A 154 5.20 3.43 9.40
CA GLU A 154 4.36 4.30 10.24
C GLU A 154 3.29 3.48 10.98
N ALA A 155 2.56 2.59 10.28
CA ALA A 155 1.52 1.74 10.89
C ALA A 155 2.07 0.88 12.03
N ARG A 156 3.24 0.26 11.82
CA ARG A 156 3.95 -0.53 12.85
C ARG A 156 4.41 0.34 14.03
N ALA A 157 4.79 1.59 13.78
CA ALA A 157 5.17 2.52 14.85
C ALA A 157 3.95 2.87 15.72
N TYR A 158 2.80 3.17 15.11
CA TYR A 158 1.54 3.42 15.84
C TYR A 158 1.08 2.19 16.63
N GLN A 159 1.24 0.98 16.08
CA GLN A 159 0.94 -0.26 16.80
C GLN A 159 1.78 -0.39 18.07
N ARG A 160 3.10 -0.14 18.00
CA ARG A 160 3.99 -0.16 19.17
C ARG A 160 3.64 0.93 20.19
N ALA A 161 3.08 2.05 19.75
CA ALA A 161 2.62 3.13 20.61
C ALA A 161 1.23 2.87 21.24
N GLY A 162 0.57 1.75 20.91
CA GLY A 162 -0.80 1.44 21.38
C GLY A 162 -1.90 2.23 20.66
N GLU A 163 -1.58 2.95 19.59
CA GLU A 163 -2.56 3.66 18.75
C GLU A 163 -3.14 2.72 17.67
N LEU A 164 -3.96 1.77 18.12
CA LEU A 164 -4.42 0.65 17.30
C LEU A 164 -5.31 1.07 16.12
N GLU A 165 -6.21 2.03 16.32
CA GLU A 165 -7.06 2.56 15.24
C GLU A 165 -6.23 3.27 14.16
N THR A 166 -5.29 4.13 14.58
CA THR A 166 -4.35 4.81 13.69
C THR A 166 -3.48 3.80 12.93
N ALA A 167 -2.96 2.78 13.63
CA ALA A 167 -2.17 1.72 13.03
C ALA A 167 -2.96 0.97 11.94
N ALA A 168 -4.20 0.57 12.23
CA ALA A 168 -5.07 -0.11 11.27
C ALA A 168 -5.39 0.77 10.05
N ALA A 169 -5.65 2.07 10.26
CA ALA A 169 -5.89 3.01 9.17
C ALA A 169 -4.67 3.17 8.26
N ARG A 170 -3.48 3.40 8.85
CA ARG A 170 -2.23 3.51 8.09
C ARG A 170 -1.88 2.22 7.36
N ALA A 171 -2.15 1.06 7.94
CA ALA A 171 -1.95 -0.21 7.27
C ALA A 171 -2.85 -0.33 6.02
N ARG A 172 -4.13 0.08 6.08
CA ARG A 172 -5.01 0.13 4.91
C ARG A 172 -4.50 1.08 3.83
N ASP A 173 -3.98 2.24 4.22
CA ASP A 173 -3.38 3.20 3.27
C ASP A 173 -2.16 2.59 2.56
N ALA A 174 -1.29 1.91 3.31
CA ALA A 174 -0.13 1.20 2.74
C ALA A 174 -0.56 0.10 1.77
N ALA A 175 -1.57 -0.70 2.13
CA ALA A 175 -2.12 -1.74 1.27
C ALA A 175 -2.70 -1.16 -0.04
N SER A 176 -3.46 -0.06 0.05
CA SER A 176 -4.03 0.62 -1.12
C SER A 176 -2.95 1.17 -2.05
N LEU A 177 -1.89 1.79 -1.51
CA LEU A 177 -0.77 2.29 -2.30
C LEU A 177 -0.03 1.14 -3.01
N ALA A 178 0.20 0.02 -2.32
CA ALA A 178 0.82 -1.16 -2.90
C ALA A 178 -0.05 -1.75 -4.03
N GLU A 179 -1.36 -1.88 -3.81
CA GLU A 179 -2.29 -2.36 -4.83
C GLU A 179 -2.33 -1.43 -6.05
N GLN A 180 -2.31 -0.11 -5.85
CA GLN A 180 -2.22 0.87 -6.94
C GLN A 180 -0.94 0.70 -7.75
N ALA A 181 0.21 0.49 -7.09
CA ALA A 181 1.48 0.23 -7.76
C ALA A 181 1.40 -1.06 -8.60
N SER A 182 0.89 -2.15 -8.00
CA SER A 182 0.71 -3.44 -8.69
C SER A 182 -0.24 -3.34 -9.89
N ARG A 183 -1.35 -2.61 -9.76
CA ARG A 183 -2.33 -2.42 -10.84
C ARG A 183 -1.73 -1.69 -12.03
N ARG A 184 -0.96 -0.62 -11.77
CA ARG A 184 -0.26 0.14 -12.82
C ARG A 184 0.82 -0.70 -13.49
N ALA A 185 1.60 -1.43 -12.72
CA ALA A 185 2.59 -2.37 -13.24
C ALA A 185 1.95 -3.44 -14.14
N ALA A 186 0.85 -4.04 -13.70
CA ALA A 186 0.11 -5.02 -14.48
C ALA A 186 -0.48 -4.45 -15.77
N ALA A 187 -0.96 -3.19 -15.75
CA ALA A 187 -1.44 -2.52 -16.95
C ALA A 187 -0.34 -2.33 -18.00
N LEU A 188 0.88 -1.98 -17.56
CA LEU A 188 2.04 -1.89 -18.45
C LEU A 188 2.48 -3.26 -18.97
N ALA A 189 2.45 -4.28 -18.11
CA ALA A 189 2.81 -5.65 -18.47
C ALA A 189 1.78 -6.35 -19.37
N ALA A 190 0.51 -5.91 -19.37
CA ALA A 190 -0.58 -6.58 -20.08
C ALA A 190 -0.32 -6.77 -21.58
N ARG A 191 0.34 -5.79 -22.23
CA ARG A 191 0.74 -5.87 -23.65
C ARG A 191 1.75 -6.98 -23.95
N PHE A 192 2.53 -7.43 -22.97
CA PHE A 192 3.47 -8.55 -23.12
C PHE A 192 2.76 -9.91 -23.10
N ALA A 193 1.57 -9.98 -22.50
CA ALA A 193 0.72 -11.17 -22.50
C ALA A 193 -0.30 -11.19 -23.64
N ASP A 194 -0.40 -10.10 -24.41
CA ASP A 194 -1.34 -9.99 -25.52
C ASP A 194 -0.82 -10.76 -26.75
N ALA A 195 -1.59 -11.76 -27.19
CA ALA A 195 -1.19 -12.66 -28.27
C ALA A 195 -1.01 -11.92 -29.61
N GLU A 196 -1.84 -10.91 -29.90
CA GLU A 196 -1.72 -10.12 -31.12
C GLU A 196 -0.46 -9.26 -31.12
N THR A 197 -0.17 -8.61 -29.99
CA THR A 197 1.04 -7.82 -29.79
C THR A 197 2.30 -8.69 -29.93
N LEU A 198 2.34 -9.85 -29.30
CA LEU A 198 3.47 -10.78 -29.41
C LEU A 198 3.65 -11.29 -30.85
N ALA A 199 2.56 -11.69 -31.52
CA ALA A 199 2.60 -12.11 -32.92
C ALA A 199 3.11 -11.00 -33.85
N ARG A 200 2.72 -9.75 -33.58
CA ARG A 200 3.20 -8.57 -34.32
C ARG A 200 4.70 -8.35 -34.14
N TRP A 201 5.20 -8.39 -32.90
CA TRP A 201 6.64 -8.28 -32.62
C TRP A 201 7.45 -9.39 -33.28
N GLN A 202 7.00 -10.65 -33.16
CA GLN A 202 7.66 -11.79 -33.80
C GLN A 202 7.71 -11.66 -35.33
N ARG A 203 6.62 -11.19 -35.94
CA ARG A 203 6.56 -10.91 -37.38
C ARG A 203 7.55 -9.82 -37.79
N TRP A 204 7.59 -8.68 -37.10
CA TRP A 204 8.53 -7.61 -37.43
C TRP A 204 10.00 -8.07 -37.32
N LYS A 205 10.32 -8.84 -36.27
CA LYS A 205 11.64 -9.46 -36.10
C LYS A 205 11.97 -10.40 -37.25
N SER A 206 11.08 -11.33 -37.59
CA SER A 206 11.33 -12.34 -38.63
C SER A 206 11.47 -11.70 -40.02
N GLU A 207 10.66 -10.69 -40.35
CA GLU A 207 10.76 -9.93 -41.60
C GLU A 207 12.10 -9.20 -41.74
N THR A 208 12.62 -8.66 -40.64
CA THR A 208 13.91 -7.94 -40.61
C THR A 208 15.08 -8.90 -40.83
N ILE A 209 15.05 -10.07 -40.19
CA ILE A 209 16.05 -11.13 -40.39
C ILE A 209 15.96 -11.68 -41.81
N ALA A 210 14.74 -11.88 -42.33
CA ALA A 210 14.53 -12.33 -43.70
C ALA A 210 15.03 -11.30 -44.73
N TRP A 211 14.85 -10.00 -44.47
CA TRP A 211 15.44 -8.94 -45.29
C TRP A 211 16.97 -9.04 -45.31
N SER A 212 17.61 -9.19 -44.14
CA SER A 212 19.07 -9.36 -44.05
C SER A 212 19.55 -10.56 -44.87
N ARG A 213 18.82 -11.67 -44.82
CA ARG A 213 19.10 -12.89 -45.60
C ARG A 213 19.02 -12.67 -47.11
N ARG A 214 17.97 -11.99 -47.59
CA ARG A 214 17.76 -11.75 -49.03
C ARG A 214 18.76 -10.76 -49.60
N GLU A 215 19.07 -9.70 -48.86
CA GLU A 215 19.95 -8.63 -49.34
C GLU A 215 21.44 -8.93 -49.06
N GLY A 216 21.76 -9.92 -48.24
CA GLY A 216 23.14 -10.20 -47.80
C GLY A 216 23.75 -9.05 -46.98
N ARG A 217 22.91 -8.22 -46.34
CA ARG A 217 23.32 -6.99 -45.63
C ARG A 217 22.97 -7.03 -44.16
N ALA A 218 23.64 -6.17 -43.39
CA ALA A 218 23.40 -6.02 -41.96
C ALA A 218 21.99 -5.47 -41.64
N ALA A 219 21.35 -6.03 -40.61
CA ALA A 219 20.11 -5.56 -40.00
C ALA A 219 20.23 -5.58 -38.47
N ILE A 220 19.45 -4.74 -37.79
CA ILE A 220 19.46 -4.63 -36.32
C ILE A 220 18.12 -5.08 -35.76
N VAL A 221 18.13 -5.86 -34.69
CA VAL A 221 16.95 -6.14 -33.86
C VAL A 221 17.26 -5.78 -32.41
N VAL A 222 16.38 -5.01 -31.77
CA VAL A 222 16.41 -4.68 -30.34
C VAL A 222 15.21 -5.34 -29.67
N VAL A 223 15.47 -6.09 -28.60
CA VAL A 223 14.44 -6.72 -27.76
C VAL A 223 14.51 -6.05 -26.38
N LYS A 224 13.47 -5.28 -26.05
CA LYS A 224 13.50 -4.33 -24.93
C LYS A 224 13.54 -5.01 -23.57
N ASP A 225 12.70 -6.02 -23.33
CA ASP A 225 12.67 -6.78 -22.07
C ASP A 225 13.93 -7.59 -21.80
N ALA A 226 14.67 -7.92 -22.85
CA ALA A 226 15.93 -8.63 -22.78
C ALA A 226 17.16 -7.70 -22.74
N HIS A 227 16.94 -6.37 -22.77
CA HIS A 227 17.98 -5.34 -22.88
C HIS A 227 19.07 -5.70 -23.89
N ARG A 228 18.65 -6.24 -25.05
CA ARG A 228 19.57 -6.83 -26.03
C ARG A 228 19.35 -6.27 -27.42
N MET A 229 20.44 -5.88 -28.06
CA MET A 229 20.49 -5.58 -29.48
C MET A 229 21.34 -6.63 -30.20
N THR A 230 20.79 -7.23 -31.24
CA THR A 230 21.48 -8.21 -32.08
C THR A 230 21.60 -7.69 -33.51
N VAL A 231 22.81 -7.80 -34.06
CA VAL A 231 23.09 -7.51 -35.47
C VAL A 231 23.05 -8.82 -36.25
N PHE A 232 22.32 -8.81 -37.36
CA PHE A 232 22.20 -9.93 -38.28
C PHE A 232 22.87 -9.57 -39.60
N GLU A 233 23.66 -10.48 -40.17
CA GLU A 233 24.21 -10.38 -41.52
C GLU A 233 23.85 -11.65 -42.28
N SER A 234 23.34 -11.52 -43.51
CA SER A 234 22.80 -12.65 -44.29
C SER A 234 21.79 -13.50 -43.50
N GLY A 235 21.04 -12.87 -42.59
CA GLY A 235 20.05 -13.52 -41.73
C GLY A 235 20.62 -14.35 -40.56
N ALA A 236 21.94 -14.34 -40.34
CA ALA A 236 22.60 -14.98 -39.21
C ALA A 236 22.99 -13.94 -38.15
N PRO A 237 22.80 -14.22 -36.84
CA PRO A 237 23.24 -13.30 -35.79
C PRO A 237 24.77 -13.29 -35.73
N VAL A 238 25.38 -12.12 -35.96
CA VAL A 238 26.85 -11.96 -35.96
C VAL A 238 27.39 -11.29 -34.70
N LYS A 239 26.55 -10.51 -34.01
CA LYS A 239 26.93 -9.80 -32.80
C LYS A 239 25.71 -9.50 -31.93
N SER A 240 25.88 -9.53 -30.62
CA SER A 240 24.88 -9.04 -29.67
C SER A 240 25.52 -8.13 -28.63
N TYR A 241 24.78 -7.13 -28.20
CA TYR A 241 25.17 -6.14 -27.21
C TYR A 241 24.10 -6.02 -26.14
N THR A 242 24.53 -5.74 -24.91
CA THR A 242 23.62 -5.27 -23.87
C THR A 242 23.35 -3.80 -24.13
N VAL A 243 22.09 -3.38 -24.02
CA VAL A 243 21.69 -1.99 -24.30
C VAL A 243 21.01 -1.34 -23.12
N GLU A 244 21.19 -0.03 -23.01
CA GLU A 244 20.43 0.83 -22.10
C GLU A 244 19.37 1.58 -22.91
N LEU A 245 18.16 1.65 -22.37
CA LEU A 245 17.00 2.15 -23.08
C LEU A 245 16.48 3.44 -22.43
N GLY A 246 15.31 3.88 -22.90
CA GLY A 246 14.55 4.91 -22.24
C GLY A 246 14.19 4.52 -20.80
N PHE A 247 14.20 5.48 -19.87
CA PHE A 247 13.90 5.18 -18.45
C PHE A 247 12.50 4.58 -18.21
N ASN A 248 11.60 4.68 -19.19
CA ASN A 248 10.28 4.07 -19.25
C ASN A 248 10.20 3.03 -20.38
N TRP A 249 11.23 2.19 -20.50
CA TRP A 249 11.38 1.23 -21.60
C TRP A 249 10.21 0.26 -21.71
N ILE A 250 9.51 -0.12 -20.64
CA ILE A 250 8.42 -1.10 -20.75
C ILE A 250 7.24 -0.56 -21.58
N ALA A 251 7.03 0.75 -21.59
CA ALA A 251 5.98 1.37 -22.37
C ALA A 251 6.42 1.53 -23.84
N ASP A 252 5.43 1.58 -24.72
CA ASP A 252 5.64 1.97 -26.11
C ASP A 252 5.60 3.49 -26.25
N LYS A 253 6.40 4.03 -27.16
CA LYS A 253 6.59 5.47 -27.31
C LYS A 253 5.44 6.10 -28.06
N LEU A 254 4.74 7.03 -27.40
CA LEU A 254 3.62 7.76 -28.00
C LEU A 254 3.87 9.26 -28.09
N GLN A 255 4.72 9.85 -27.24
CA GLN A 255 4.95 11.30 -27.25
C GLN A 255 6.35 11.71 -26.80
N ALA A 256 6.72 12.95 -27.07
CA ALA A 256 7.92 13.56 -26.52
C ALA A 256 7.85 13.58 -24.98
N GLY A 257 8.95 13.17 -24.34
CA GLY A 257 9.08 13.19 -22.87
C GLY A 257 8.47 12.01 -22.12
N ASP A 258 7.91 11.00 -22.81
CA ASP A 258 7.39 9.78 -22.16
C ASP A 258 8.48 8.82 -21.66
N GLY A 259 9.75 9.06 -22.04
CA GLY A 259 10.90 8.25 -21.64
C GLY A 259 10.94 6.85 -22.24
N SER A 260 10.11 6.56 -23.24
CA SER A 260 10.02 5.23 -23.84
C SER A 260 10.87 5.12 -25.10
N THR A 261 11.53 3.98 -25.29
CA THR A 261 12.13 3.60 -26.57
C THR A 261 11.03 3.06 -27.49
N PRO A 262 10.90 3.57 -28.72
CA PRO A 262 9.77 3.24 -29.59
C PRO A 262 9.85 1.79 -30.06
N GLU A 263 8.69 1.15 -30.24
CA GLU A 263 8.59 -0.16 -30.87
C GLU A 263 8.18 0.00 -32.34
N GLY A 264 8.66 -0.85 -33.23
CA GLY A 264 8.38 -0.74 -34.65
C GLY A 264 9.52 -1.16 -35.55
N ARG A 265 9.33 -0.91 -36.85
CA ARG A 265 10.33 -1.14 -37.90
C ARG A 265 10.81 0.20 -38.42
N TYR A 266 12.11 0.39 -38.39
CA TYR A 266 12.80 1.64 -38.68
C TYR A 266 13.94 1.42 -39.66
N ARG A 267 14.57 2.52 -40.08
CA ARG A 267 15.81 2.53 -40.85
C ARG A 267 16.77 3.55 -40.31
N VAL A 268 18.06 3.25 -40.37
CA VAL A 268 19.11 4.23 -40.13
C VAL A 268 19.03 5.30 -41.23
N VAL A 269 18.82 6.56 -40.86
CA VAL A 269 18.75 7.71 -41.79
C VAL A 269 19.98 8.59 -41.74
N ALA A 270 20.77 8.52 -40.66
CA ALA A 270 22.00 9.29 -40.55
C ALA A 270 23.02 8.57 -39.66
N ARG A 271 24.30 8.84 -39.93
CA ARG A 271 25.45 8.46 -39.10
C ARG A 271 26.13 9.74 -38.67
N LEU A 272 26.27 9.94 -37.37
CA LEU A 272 26.65 11.22 -36.78
C LEU A 272 27.81 11.03 -35.80
N ALA A 273 28.74 11.98 -35.79
CA ALA A 273 29.51 12.26 -34.58
C ALA A 273 28.57 12.98 -33.61
N SER A 274 28.53 12.54 -32.34
CA SER A 274 27.61 13.09 -31.36
C SER A 274 28.32 13.34 -30.03
N ARG A 275 27.66 14.08 -29.14
CA ARG A 275 28.13 14.23 -27.74
C ARG A 275 28.25 12.90 -26.99
N PHE A 276 27.61 11.85 -27.51
CA PHE A 276 27.67 10.48 -27.00
C PHE A 276 28.61 9.62 -27.86
N HIS A 277 29.73 10.21 -28.30
CA HIS A 277 30.73 9.61 -29.20
C HIS A 277 30.26 9.46 -30.64
N LYS A 278 29.31 8.54 -30.89
CA LYS A 278 28.77 8.22 -32.22
C LYS A 278 27.27 7.95 -32.11
N ALA A 279 26.50 8.27 -33.15
CA ALA A 279 25.06 8.05 -33.18
C ALA A 279 24.54 7.63 -34.55
N LEU A 280 23.67 6.62 -34.59
CA LEU A 280 22.86 6.22 -35.73
C LEU A 280 21.44 6.74 -35.52
N ARG A 281 21.04 7.76 -36.28
CA ARG A 281 19.66 8.27 -36.22
C ARG A 281 18.74 7.32 -36.97
N ILE A 282 17.63 6.94 -36.35
CA ILE A 282 16.56 6.17 -37.01
C ILE A 282 15.45 7.10 -37.54
N ASP A 283 14.62 6.63 -38.45
CA ASP A 283 13.50 7.37 -39.04
C ASP A 283 12.28 7.52 -38.13
N TYR A 284 12.46 7.53 -36.81
CA TYR A 284 11.38 7.87 -35.87
C TYR A 284 11.15 9.40 -35.81
N PRO A 285 9.89 9.87 -35.89
CA PRO A 285 8.69 9.09 -36.17
C PRO A 285 8.56 8.76 -37.66
N ASN A 286 8.16 7.53 -37.99
CA ASN A 286 7.81 7.08 -39.33
C ASN A 286 6.29 7.21 -39.59
N ALA A 287 5.78 6.59 -40.65
CA ALA A 287 4.35 6.70 -41.01
C ALA A 287 3.44 6.01 -39.99
N GLU A 288 3.84 4.83 -39.50
CA GLU A 288 3.17 4.06 -38.47
C GLU A 288 3.10 4.83 -37.15
N ASP A 289 4.22 5.43 -36.70
CA ASP A 289 4.27 6.24 -35.48
C ASP A 289 3.31 7.44 -35.56
N ARG A 290 3.30 8.13 -36.70
CA ARG A 290 2.38 9.26 -36.93
C ARG A 290 0.92 8.82 -36.91
N ALA A 291 0.61 7.65 -37.47
CA ALA A 291 -0.73 7.09 -37.46
C ALA A 291 -1.15 6.68 -36.04
N GLU A 292 -0.26 6.07 -35.27
CA GLU A 292 -0.51 5.71 -33.88
C GLU A 292 -0.71 6.93 -32.98
N PHE A 293 0.18 7.93 -33.05
CA PHE A 293 0.03 9.20 -32.35
C PHE A 293 -1.33 9.85 -32.65
N SER A 294 -1.73 9.86 -33.93
CA SER A 294 -3.02 10.41 -34.35
C SER A 294 -4.21 9.61 -33.80
N ARG A 295 -4.11 8.27 -33.71
CA ARG A 295 -5.13 7.43 -33.08
C ARG A 295 -5.22 7.70 -31.58
N ALA A 296 -4.10 7.76 -30.89
CA ALA A 296 -4.03 8.04 -29.45
C ALA A 296 -4.65 9.41 -29.12
N ARG A 297 -4.36 10.45 -29.92
CA ARG A 297 -5.02 11.76 -29.79
C ARG A 297 -6.53 11.73 -30.00
N ARG A 298 -7.05 10.89 -30.91
CA ARG A 298 -8.50 10.76 -31.16
C ARG A 298 -9.23 10.00 -30.06
N ARG A 299 -8.51 9.19 -29.27
CA ARG A 299 -9.06 8.44 -28.12
C ARG A 299 -8.91 9.20 -26.79
N ASP A 300 -8.39 10.42 -26.83
CA ASP A 300 -8.04 11.21 -25.64
C ASP A 300 -7.03 10.50 -24.70
N ASP A 301 -6.21 9.61 -25.25
CA ASP A 301 -5.13 8.93 -24.50
C ASP A 301 -3.96 9.88 -24.20
N LEU A 302 -3.90 11.04 -24.87
CA LEU A 302 -2.81 12.01 -24.82
C LEU A 302 -3.32 13.42 -24.51
N PRO A 303 -2.55 14.23 -23.75
CA PRO A 303 -2.87 15.64 -23.55
C PRO A 303 -3.01 16.40 -24.87
N ALA A 304 -3.88 17.42 -24.92
CA ALA A 304 -4.06 18.25 -26.12
C ALA A 304 -2.77 18.92 -26.61
N SER A 305 -1.84 19.22 -25.69
CA SER A 305 -0.52 19.81 -25.96
C SER A 305 0.54 18.80 -26.44
N ALA A 306 0.23 17.49 -26.46
CA ALA A 306 1.18 16.45 -26.81
C ALA A 306 1.82 16.68 -28.18
N ARG A 307 3.09 16.31 -28.28
CA ARG A 307 3.89 16.32 -29.51
C ARG A 307 4.49 14.94 -29.69
N ILE A 308 4.58 14.46 -30.93
CA ILE A 308 5.11 13.12 -31.23
C ILE A 308 6.59 12.98 -30.86
N GLY A 309 7.37 14.07 -30.93
CA GLY A 309 8.81 14.05 -30.72
C GLY A 309 9.60 13.59 -31.96
N GLY A 310 10.83 13.13 -31.74
CA GLY A 310 11.75 12.71 -32.79
C GLY A 310 13.16 12.48 -32.25
N LEU A 311 14.15 12.43 -33.14
CA LEU A 311 15.59 12.33 -32.79
C LEU A 311 15.94 11.09 -31.96
N ILE A 312 15.31 9.95 -32.26
CA ILE A 312 15.70 8.67 -31.66
C ILE A 312 16.94 8.15 -32.37
N GLU A 313 17.91 7.72 -31.57
CA GLU A 313 19.22 7.29 -32.04
C GLU A 313 19.67 6.00 -31.34
N ILE A 314 20.54 5.24 -32.02
CA ILE A 314 21.40 4.25 -31.37
C ILE A 314 22.77 4.91 -31.19
N HIS A 315 23.22 5.13 -29.95
CA HIS A 315 24.41 5.93 -29.68
C HIS A 315 25.35 5.33 -28.64
N GLY A 316 26.57 5.86 -28.53
CA GLY A 316 27.56 5.50 -27.51
C GLY A 316 27.24 6.08 -26.13
N GLY A 317 28.23 6.16 -25.23
CA GLY A 317 28.08 6.80 -23.91
C GLY A 317 27.18 6.06 -22.91
N GLY A 318 26.81 4.81 -23.21
CA GLY A 318 26.22 3.86 -22.28
C GLY A 318 27.26 3.21 -21.36
N GLY A 319 26.90 2.09 -20.73
CA GLY A 319 27.71 1.41 -19.71
C GLY A 319 27.45 1.94 -18.30
N ARG A 320 26.30 2.58 -18.09
CA ARG A 320 25.79 3.08 -16.82
C ARG A 320 25.07 2.01 -15.99
N GLN A 321 24.70 0.88 -16.60
CA GLN A 321 24.04 -0.26 -15.95
C GLN A 321 22.60 0.03 -15.48
N TYR A 322 21.95 1.07 -16.01
CA TYR A 322 20.53 1.37 -15.81
C TYR A 322 19.97 2.10 -17.02
N ASP A 323 18.65 2.02 -17.25
CA ASP A 323 17.98 2.74 -18.33
C ASP A 323 17.85 4.24 -18.02
N TRP A 324 18.33 5.10 -18.93
CA TRP A 324 18.50 6.53 -18.64
C TRP A 324 18.19 7.46 -19.80
N THR A 325 17.99 6.93 -21.01
CA THR A 325 17.78 7.79 -22.18
C THR A 325 16.35 8.36 -22.18
N ASP A 326 16.09 9.32 -23.05
CA ASP A 326 14.72 9.82 -23.31
C ASP A 326 13.99 9.01 -24.40
N GLY A 327 14.54 7.84 -24.77
CA GLY A 327 14.01 6.92 -25.78
C GLY A 327 15.04 6.36 -26.76
N CYS A 328 16.28 6.85 -26.74
CA CYS A 328 17.38 6.28 -27.52
C CYS A 328 17.81 4.89 -27.02
N VAL A 329 18.61 4.20 -27.83
CA VAL A 329 19.29 2.94 -27.47
C VAL A 329 20.76 3.26 -27.25
N ALA A 330 21.26 3.10 -26.03
CA ALA A 330 22.63 3.41 -25.67
C ALA A 330 23.50 2.13 -25.59
N LEU A 331 24.70 2.24 -26.15
CA LEU A 331 25.78 1.25 -26.13
C LEU A 331 27.02 1.88 -25.49
N THR A 332 27.98 1.06 -25.08
CA THR A 332 29.29 1.60 -24.74
C THR A 332 29.99 2.18 -25.98
N ASN A 333 30.99 3.06 -25.77
CA ASN A 333 31.73 3.66 -26.88
C ASN A 333 32.38 2.60 -27.80
N PRO A 334 33.05 1.56 -27.30
CA PRO A 334 33.61 0.51 -28.18
C PRO A 334 32.54 -0.27 -28.96
N GLU A 335 31.38 -0.52 -28.35
CA GLU A 335 30.30 -1.25 -29.01
C GLU A 335 29.64 -0.45 -30.14
N ILE A 336 29.42 0.86 -29.95
CA ILE A 336 28.90 1.70 -31.04
C ILE A 336 29.93 1.84 -32.17
N GLU A 337 31.24 1.77 -31.89
CA GLU A 337 32.28 1.76 -32.92
C GLU A 337 32.24 0.49 -33.77
N ASP A 338 32.13 -0.68 -33.13
CA ASP A 338 31.96 -1.97 -33.82
C ASP A 338 30.67 -1.97 -34.65
N LEU A 339 29.55 -1.50 -34.09
CA LEU A 339 28.28 -1.38 -34.82
C LEU A 339 28.44 -0.47 -36.05
N PHE A 340 29.10 0.68 -35.90
CA PHE A 340 29.33 1.61 -37.00
C PHE A 340 30.09 0.96 -38.17
N GLY A 341 30.97 0.00 -37.91
CA GLY A 341 31.69 -0.75 -38.94
C GLY A 341 30.80 -1.72 -39.73
N ARG A 342 29.64 -2.11 -39.21
CA ARG A 342 28.76 -3.15 -39.77
C ARG A 342 27.56 -2.59 -40.52
N VAL A 343 27.08 -1.41 -40.13
CA VAL A 343 25.80 -0.87 -40.61
C VAL A 343 25.96 0.37 -41.45
N SER A 344 24.96 0.66 -42.29
CA SER A 344 24.98 1.78 -43.24
C SER A 344 23.65 2.54 -43.20
N VAL A 345 23.59 3.73 -43.83
CA VAL A 345 22.30 4.39 -44.05
C VAL A 345 21.39 3.45 -44.85
N GLY A 346 20.14 3.34 -44.44
CA GLY A 346 19.15 2.41 -44.97
C GLY A 346 19.11 1.04 -44.29
N THR A 347 20.09 0.70 -43.43
CA THR A 347 20.06 -0.52 -42.62
C THR A 347 18.77 -0.55 -41.80
N PRO A 348 17.96 -1.62 -41.90
CA PRO A 348 16.74 -1.73 -41.12
C PRO A 348 17.05 -2.00 -39.66
N VAL A 349 16.22 -1.43 -38.79
CA VAL A 349 16.27 -1.55 -37.35
C VAL A 349 14.88 -1.91 -36.87
N THR A 350 14.71 -3.03 -36.20
CA THR A 350 13.44 -3.41 -35.58
C THR A 350 13.57 -3.40 -34.08
N ILE A 351 12.65 -2.73 -33.41
CA ILE A 351 12.60 -2.65 -31.96
C ILE A 351 11.27 -3.27 -31.51
N VAL A 352 11.34 -4.24 -30.59
CA VAL A 352 10.18 -4.94 -30.06
C VAL A 352 10.19 -4.95 -28.54
N GLY A 353 9.01 -4.98 -27.92
CA GLY A 353 8.88 -5.12 -26.47
C GLY A 353 9.49 -6.44 -25.99
N SER A 354 9.07 -7.55 -26.60
CA SER A 354 9.59 -8.90 -26.36
C SER A 354 9.56 -9.74 -27.64
N ASP A 355 10.32 -10.83 -27.67
CA ASP A 355 10.29 -11.82 -28.74
C ASP A 355 9.71 -13.18 -28.32
N THR A 356 9.39 -13.36 -27.04
CA THR A 356 8.80 -14.60 -26.50
C THR A 356 7.75 -14.32 -25.43
N TYR A 357 6.98 -15.34 -25.05
CA TYR A 357 6.15 -15.28 -23.85
C TYR A 357 7.05 -15.48 -22.63
N GLY A 358 7.27 -14.42 -21.85
CA GLY A 358 8.26 -14.40 -20.77
C GLY A 358 7.71 -13.97 -19.40
N PRO A 359 8.62 -13.72 -18.42
CA PRO A 359 8.24 -13.41 -17.04
C PRO A 359 7.30 -12.22 -16.86
N ILE A 360 7.41 -11.19 -17.72
CA ILE A 360 6.52 -10.01 -17.69
C ILE A 360 5.09 -10.40 -18.08
N ALA A 361 4.95 -11.25 -19.10
CA ALA A 361 3.66 -11.77 -19.55
C ALA A 361 3.02 -12.67 -18.49
N GLU A 362 3.80 -13.59 -17.92
CA GLU A 362 3.38 -14.46 -16.81
C GLU A 362 2.90 -13.67 -15.60
N PHE A 363 3.59 -12.58 -15.27
CA PHE A 363 3.17 -11.67 -14.21
C PHE A 363 1.81 -11.04 -14.51
N ALA A 364 1.62 -10.48 -15.72
CA ALA A 364 0.37 -9.83 -16.09
C ALA A 364 -0.82 -10.81 -16.00
N ASP A 365 -0.63 -12.03 -16.49
CA ASP A 365 -1.65 -13.08 -16.44
C ASP A 365 -1.97 -13.56 -15.03
N ARG A 366 -0.94 -13.75 -14.19
CA ARG A 366 -1.13 -14.07 -12.77
C ARG A 366 -1.91 -12.99 -12.06
N TYR A 367 -1.53 -11.72 -12.23
CA TYR A 367 -2.25 -10.60 -11.64
C TYR A 367 -3.72 -10.55 -12.10
N ARG A 368 -3.98 -10.77 -13.40
CA ARG A 368 -5.36 -10.81 -13.94
C ARG A 368 -6.20 -11.93 -13.30
N ARG A 369 -5.63 -13.13 -13.15
CA ARG A 369 -6.30 -14.26 -12.48
C ARG A 369 -6.60 -13.95 -11.01
N ASP A 370 -5.62 -13.47 -10.27
CA ASP A 370 -5.78 -13.13 -8.86
C ASP A 370 -6.80 -12.01 -8.65
N ALA A 371 -6.81 -11.01 -9.54
CA ALA A 371 -7.79 -9.93 -9.51
C ALA A 371 -9.23 -10.42 -9.82
N ALA A 372 -9.38 -11.43 -10.69
CA ALA A 372 -10.68 -12.03 -10.97
C ALA A 372 -11.21 -12.81 -9.75
N CYS A 373 -10.34 -13.55 -9.04
CA CYS A 373 -10.70 -14.26 -7.80
C CYS A 373 -11.05 -13.33 -6.62
N ARG A 374 -10.64 -12.05 -6.68
CA ARG A 374 -10.95 -11.03 -5.66
C ARG A 374 -12.27 -10.29 -5.89
N ARG A 375 -12.94 -10.50 -7.03
CA ARG A 375 -14.26 -9.90 -7.27
C ARG A 375 -15.33 -10.73 -6.54
N PRO A 376 -16.15 -10.11 -5.67
CA PRO A 376 -17.18 -10.80 -4.90
C PRO A 376 -18.30 -11.38 -5.78
#